data_AF-A0ABD0L9Y1-F1
#
_entry.id   AF-A0ABD0L9Y1-F1
#
_cell.length_a   1.000
_cell.length_b   1.000
_cell.length_c   1.000
_cell.angle_alpha   90.00
_cell.angle_beta   90.00
_cell.angle_gamma   90.00
#
_symmetry.space_group_name_H-M   'P 1'
#
loop_
_entity.id
_entity.type
_entity.pdbx_description
1 polymer ?
#
loop_
_entity_poly.entity_id
_entity_poly.type
_entity_poly.pdbx_seq_one_letter_code
_entity_poly.pdbx_strand_id
1 'polypeptide(L)'
;MTTYLSADFVERRVTVIPPAAVPDGWGVDRAGNYCQLDLKMCQISALHFDFQWGRERQPAPRLASVLDAPSRIVRLDISLNDLTFLHHEWLAPFRNLRALDASINQIKHFQGIEILQNLAQFEPFPQRLAEQLRLSMNELRDISAMPSLINLRILDVSNNKLESLDGLSSLPKLEELYAHRNELRDILPVMSCGQLRVLNAANNHITSLDTTLKVLSNLRFLQVLSLHSNPLDREPHYQGDILRVVNIMTLDNVSVKPLPRREEDHQRHADNMFSLKDAARQAFQDRMRVAKERLDENVSFLQRRIVGLQHEYEDFQAKLKADLEACLRYLDSLSADELGSADRSAIGAVLGGKPYEHPWQAAEPQGAARAPRQHADYSKIKETDEVLRCAYNELIKQKGPADVP
;
A
#
# COMPACT_ATOMS: atom_id res chain seq x y z
N MET A 1 -1.27 13.06 16.28
CA MET A 1 -1.40 12.40 17.60
C MET A 1 -1.75 10.96 17.33
N THR A 2 -0.94 10.01 17.80
CA THR A 2 -1.23 8.58 17.63
C THR A 2 -2.33 8.23 18.61
N THR A 3 -3.54 7.98 18.11
CA THR A 3 -4.68 7.57 18.94
C THR A 3 -4.48 6.11 19.33
N TYR A 4 -4.31 5.83 20.61
CA TYR A 4 -4.29 4.46 21.13
C TYR A 4 -5.71 4.04 21.51
N LEU A 5 -6.05 2.79 21.21
CA LEU A 5 -7.32 2.16 21.56
C LEU A 5 -7.21 1.56 22.96
N SER A 6 -8.04 2.06 23.88
CA SER A 6 -8.11 1.54 25.24
C SER A 6 -8.89 0.23 25.33
N ALA A 7 -8.57 -0.59 26.33
CA ALA A 7 -9.28 -1.83 26.62
C ALA A 7 -10.81 -1.62 26.71
N ASP A 8 -11.24 -0.63 27.51
CA ASP A 8 -12.65 -0.26 27.68
C ASP A 8 -13.31 0.17 26.36
N PHE A 9 -12.57 0.85 25.49
CA PHE A 9 -13.09 1.28 24.20
C PHE A 9 -13.34 0.08 23.29
N VAL A 10 -12.39 -0.86 23.23
CA VAL A 10 -12.51 -2.09 22.44
C VAL A 10 -13.68 -2.94 22.93
N GLU A 11 -13.79 -3.19 24.24
CA GLU A 11 -14.88 -4.02 24.79
C GLU A 11 -16.27 -3.48 24.47
N ARG A 12 -16.46 -2.15 24.50
CA ARG A 12 -17.76 -1.52 24.15
C ARG A 12 -18.14 -1.68 22.68
N ARG A 13 -17.16 -1.95 21.82
CA ARG A 13 -17.31 -2.12 20.36
C ARG A 13 -17.35 -3.59 19.93
N VAL A 14 -17.26 -4.50 20.88
CA VAL A 14 -17.44 -5.93 20.66
C VAL A 14 -18.92 -6.26 20.73
N THR A 15 -19.42 -6.95 19.70
CA THR A 15 -20.77 -7.51 19.67
C THR A 15 -20.71 -9.02 19.53
N VAL A 16 -21.50 -9.73 20.32
CA VAL A 16 -21.62 -11.18 20.20
C VAL A 16 -22.44 -11.51 18.96
N ILE A 17 -21.87 -12.32 18.08
CA ILE A 17 -22.55 -12.79 16.87
C ILE A 17 -23.50 -13.90 17.31
N PRO A 18 -24.80 -13.82 17.00
CA PRO A 18 -25.72 -14.90 17.32
C PRO A 18 -25.29 -16.18 16.59
N PRO A 19 -25.42 -17.37 17.22
CA PRO A 19 -24.99 -18.63 16.62
C PRO A 19 -25.57 -18.91 15.23
N ALA A 20 -26.79 -18.43 14.95
CA ALA A 20 -27.42 -18.53 13.62
C ALA A 20 -26.74 -17.67 12.54
N ALA A 21 -26.03 -16.61 12.92
CA ALA A 21 -25.25 -15.75 12.02
C ALA A 21 -23.78 -16.17 11.92
N VAL A 22 -23.38 -17.21 12.68
CA VAL A 22 -22.10 -17.91 12.55
C VAL A 22 -22.33 -19.12 11.65
N PRO A 23 -21.82 -19.13 10.41
CA PRO A 23 -21.98 -20.27 9.52
C PRO A 23 -21.44 -21.55 10.15
N ASP A 24 -22.23 -22.62 10.12
CA ASP A 24 -21.90 -23.92 10.75
C ASP A 24 -20.55 -24.50 10.34
N GLY A 25 -20.07 -24.20 9.14
CA GLY A 25 -18.78 -24.69 8.67
C GLY A 25 -17.58 -23.82 9.06
N TRP A 26 -17.71 -22.71 9.81
CA TRP A 26 -16.54 -21.92 10.23
C TRP A 26 -15.57 -22.72 11.13
N GLY A 27 -15.95 -23.95 11.52
CA GLY A 27 -15.10 -24.88 12.28
C GLY A 27 -14.87 -24.42 13.70
N VAL A 28 -15.67 -23.48 14.16
CA VAL A 28 -15.53 -22.84 15.47
C VAL A 28 -16.46 -23.53 16.46
N ASP A 29 -15.89 -23.92 17.62
CA ASP A 29 -16.61 -24.63 18.68
C ASP A 29 -17.87 -23.86 19.11
N ARG A 30 -19.04 -24.49 18.97
CA ARG A 30 -20.35 -23.92 19.36
C ARG A 30 -20.48 -23.71 20.87
N ALA A 31 -19.52 -24.17 21.66
CA ALA A 31 -19.48 -23.96 23.10
C ALA A 31 -19.15 -22.51 23.50
N GLY A 32 -18.62 -21.67 22.60
CA GLY A 32 -18.20 -20.29 22.88
C GLY A 32 -19.01 -19.22 22.13
N ASN A 33 -19.02 -18.00 22.68
CA ASN A 33 -19.59 -16.82 22.03
C ASN A 33 -18.54 -16.22 21.08
N TYR A 34 -18.81 -16.21 19.77
CA TYR A 34 -18.00 -15.51 18.77
C TYR A 34 -18.42 -14.07 18.65
N CYS A 35 -17.46 -13.22 18.31
CA CYS A 35 -17.66 -11.78 18.34
C CYS A 35 -17.26 -11.10 17.03
N GLN A 36 -17.92 -9.97 16.79
CA GLN A 36 -17.52 -8.98 15.83
C GLN A 36 -16.96 -7.78 16.59
N LEU A 37 -15.79 -7.31 16.18
CA LEU A 37 -15.21 -6.06 16.65
C LEU A 37 -15.49 -4.96 15.61
N ASP A 38 -16.23 -3.93 16.02
CA ASP A 38 -16.65 -2.82 15.16
C ASP A 38 -15.92 -1.51 15.52
N LEU A 39 -14.84 -1.25 14.80
CA LEU A 39 -14.02 -0.04 14.87
C LEU A 39 -14.33 0.92 13.71
N LYS A 40 -15.54 0.84 13.15
CA LYS A 40 -15.99 1.72 12.08
C LYS A 40 -16.12 3.17 12.53
N MET A 41 -15.72 4.12 11.68
CA MET A 41 -15.83 5.56 11.93
C MET A 41 -15.20 6.00 13.25
N CYS A 42 -14.07 5.38 13.62
CA CYS A 42 -13.38 5.67 14.87
C CYS A 42 -12.23 6.69 14.70
N GLN A 43 -12.06 7.23 13.48
CA GLN A 43 -11.01 8.21 13.15
C GLN A 43 -9.61 7.69 13.49
N ILE A 44 -9.42 6.38 13.31
CA ILE A 44 -8.13 5.74 13.59
C ILE A 44 -7.21 5.86 12.38
N SER A 45 -5.97 6.25 12.63
CA SER A 45 -4.88 6.27 11.63
C SER A 45 -3.91 5.10 11.81
N ALA A 46 -4.01 4.39 12.94
CA ALA A 46 -3.28 3.16 13.24
C ALA A 46 -4.05 2.32 14.27
N LEU A 47 -3.94 0.99 14.20
CA LEU A 47 -4.49 0.06 15.20
C LEU A 47 -3.47 -0.18 16.32
N HIS A 48 -3.20 0.85 17.11
CA HIS A 48 -2.38 0.70 18.32
C HIS A 48 -3.28 0.48 19.54
N PHE A 49 -3.02 -0.59 20.27
CA PHE A 49 -3.69 -0.88 21.54
C PHE A 49 -2.77 -0.43 22.68
N ASP A 50 -3.30 0.29 23.66
CA ASP A 50 -2.54 0.68 24.87
C ASP A 50 -2.45 -0.45 25.91
N PHE A 51 -3.07 -1.60 25.60
CA PHE A 51 -3.09 -2.81 26.41
C PHE A 51 -2.49 -3.98 25.64
N GLN A 52 -2.17 -5.05 26.37
CA GLN A 52 -1.75 -6.30 25.78
C GLN A 52 -2.91 -7.29 25.74
N TRP A 53 -3.12 -7.91 24.59
CA TRP A 53 -4.04 -9.03 24.46
C TRP A 53 -3.60 -10.19 25.34
N GLY A 54 -4.55 -10.87 25.98
CA GLY A 54 -4.30 -11.98 26.88
C GLY A 54 -3.54 -13.13 26.20
N ARG A 55 -2.66 -13.80 26.96
CA ARG A 55 -2.01 -15.04 26.52
C ARG A 55 -3.04 -16.17 26.57
N GLU A 56 -3.69 -16.40 25.44
CA GLU A 56 -4.77 -17.36 25.29
C GLU A 56 -4.36 -18.77 25.77
N ARG A 57 -5.03 -19.29 26.81
CA ARG A 57 -4.94 -20.70 27.21
C ARG A 57 -6.05 -21.47 26.50
N GLN A 58 -5.70 -22.51 25.74
CA GLN A 58 -6.71 -23.37 25.11
C GLN A 58 -7.13 -24.51 26.05
N PRO A 59 -8.44 -24.79 26.19
CA PRO A 59 -9.58 -24.06 25.65
C PRO A 59 -9.92 -22.81 26.49
N ALA A 60 -10.30 -21.70 25.82
CA ALA A 60 -10.67 -20.47 26.51
C ALA A 60 -12.02 -20.63 27.25
N PRO A 61 -12.13 -20.26 28.55
CA PRO A 61 -13.37 -20.44 29.31
C PRO A 61 -14.53 -19.68 28.67
N ARG A 62 -15.75 -20.24 28.72
CA ARG A 62 -16.93 -19.69 28.01
C ARG A 62 -17.20 -18.20 28.27
N LEU A 63 -16.90 -17.73 29.49
CA LEU A 63 -17.08 -16.35 29.96
C LEU A 63 -15.82 -15.46 29.84
N ALA A 64 -14.75 -15.92 29.20
CA ALA A 64 -13.56 -15.09 29.00
C ALA A 64 -13.92 -13.79 28.25
N SER A 65 -13.38 -12.66 28.71
CA SER A 65 -13.48 -11.41 27.94
C SER A 65 -12.77 -11.61 26.58
N VAL A 66 -13.20 -10.84 25.59
CA VAL A 66 -12.53 -10.80 24.28
C VAL A 66 -11.09 -10.31 24.38
N LEU A 67 -10.77 -9.52 25.41
CA LEU A 67 -9.39 -9.11 25.70
C LEU A 67 -8.50 -10.29 26.11
N ASP A 68 -9.06 -11.27 26.83
CA ASP A 68 -8.35 -12.48 27.26
C ASP A 68 -8.31 -13.57 26.17
N ALA A 69 -9.28 -13.55 25.26
CA ALA A 69 -9.45 -14.52 24.18
C ALA A 69 -9.75 -13.83 22.82
N PRO A 70 -8.75 -13.15 22.22
CA PRO A 70 -8.94 -12.44 20.95
C PRO A 70 -9.28 -13.37 19.77
N SER A 71 -9.01 -14.67 19.86
CA SER A 71 -9.41 -15.64 18.83
C SER A 71 -10.94 -15.80 18.71
N ARG A 72 -11.72 -15.24 19.63
CA ARG A 72 -13.18 -15.17 19.51
C ARG A 72 -13.64 -14.13 18.49
N ILE A 73 -12.78 -13.17 18.14
CA ILE A 73 -13.07 -12.19 17.09
C ILE A 73 -12.90 -12.88 15.75
N VAL A 74 -14.03 -13.03 15.06
CA VAL A 74 -14.13 -13.68 13.76
C VAL A 74 -14.51 -12.69 12.66
N ARG A 75 -15.02 -11.52 13.03
CA ARG A 75 -15.25 -10.38 12.13
C ARG A 75 -14.61 -9.12 12.68
N LEU A 76 -13.91 -8.39 11.83
CA LEU A 76 -13.33 -7.10 12.15
C LEU A 76 -13.78 -6.08 11.12
N ASP A 77 -14.48 -5.05 11.58
CA ASP A 77 -14.82 -3.89 10.77
C ASP A 77 -13.95 -2.72 11.21
N ILE A 78 -13.03 -2.30 10.34
CA ILE A 78 -12.16 -1.14 10.48
C ILE A 78 -12.41 -0.15 9.33
N SER A 79 -13.61 -0.20 8.75
CA SER A 79 -14.01 0.67 7.64
C SER A 79 -14.22 2.12 8.06
N LEU A 80 -14.19 3.06 7.11
CA LEU A 80 -14.37 4.50 7.35
C LEU A 80 -13.37 5.06 8.37
N ASN A 81 -12.09 4.86 8.10
CA ASN A 81 -11.00 5.36 8.94
C ASN A 81 -9.90 5.98 8.06
N ASP A 82 -8.78 6.38 8.68
CA ASP A 82 -7.66 7.06 8.01
C ASP A 82 -6.44 6.15 7.88
N LEU A 83 -6.64 4.83 7.78
CA LEU A 83 -5.55 3.86 7.70
C LEU A 83 -4.84 3.97 6.34
N THR A 84 -3.52 4.09 6.35
CA THR A 84 -2.70 4.17 5.12
C THR A 84 -2.00 2.87 4.76
N PHE A 85 -1.89 1.96 5.72
CA PHE A 85 -1.37 0.60 5.59
C PHE A 85 -2.00 -0.27 6.67
N LEU A 86 -1.88 -1.60 6.54
CA LEU A 86 -2.21 -2.54 7.60
C LEU A 86 -0.91 -3.18 8.08
N HIS A 87 -0.60 -3.05 9.37
CA HIS A 87 0.56 -3.75 9.93
C HIS A 87 0.17 -5.17 10.32
N HIS A 88 1.10 -6.10 10.13
CA HIS A 88 0.90 -7.50 10.43
C HIS A 88 0.62 -7.73 11.93
N GLU A 89 1.33 -7.00 12.81
CA GLU A 89 1.14 -7.08 14.27
C GLU A 89 -0.27 -6.64 14.73
N TRP A 90 -0.94 -5.76 13.99
CA TRP A 90 -2.28 -5.30 14.35
C TRP A 90 -3.33 -6.39 14.24
N LEU A 91 -3.15 -7.32 13.30
CA LEU A 91 -4.07 -8.42 13.03
C LEU A 91 -3.65 -9.74 13.71
N ALA A 92 -2.39 -9.84 14.16
CA ALA A 92 -1.84 -11.03 14.81
C ALA A 92 -2.66 -11.59 15.99
N PRO A 93 -3.35 -10.76 16.82
CA PRO A 93 -4.21 -11.28 17.88
C PRO A 93 -5.44 -12.05 17.36
N PHE A 94 -5.98 -11.68 16.19
CA PHE A 94 -7.25 -12.19 15.67
C PHE A 94 -7.06 -13.46 14.83
N ARG A 95 -6.63 -14.54 15.48
CA ARG A 95 -6.23 -15.78 14.79
C ARG A 95 -7.36 -16.41 13.98
N ASN A 96 -8.60 -16.36 14.45
CA ASN A 96 -9.76 -16.94 13.77
C ASN A 96 -10.53 -15.94 12.90
N LEU A 97 -9.90 -14.83 12.48
CA LEU A 97 -10.57 -13.84 11.65
C LEU A 97 -11.02 -14.48 10.32
N ARG A 98 -12.33 -14.39 10.03
CA ARG A 98 -12.96 -14.91 8.81
C ARG A 98 -13.48 -13.82 7.88
N ALA A 99 -13.78 -12.64 8.43
CA ALA A 99 -14.16 -11.47 7.65
C ALA A 99 -13.42 -10.22 8.12
N LEU A 100 -12.82 -9.51 7.17
CA LEU A 100 -12.17 -8.23 7.39
C LEU A 100 -12.79 -7.20 6.45
N ASP A 101 -13.33 -6.14 7.03
CA ASP A 101 -13.75 -4.96 6.29
C ASP A 101 -12.81 -3.79 6.62
N ALA A 102 -11.98 -3.41 5.66
CA ALA A 102 -11.09 -2.25 5.74
C ALA A 102 -11.42 -1.25 4.63
N SER A 103 -12.69 -1.21 4.21
CA SER A 103 -13.18 -0.30 3.18
C SER A 103 -13.12 1.16 3.61
N ILE A 104 -13.03 2.08 2.67
CA ILE A 104 -13.06 3.53 2.90
C ILE A 104 -11.93 3.94 3.86
N ASN A 105 -10.71 3.69 3.40
CA ASN A 105 -9.45 4.05 4.05
C ASN A 105 -8.51 4.64 2.98
N GLN A 106 -7.22 4.80 3.28
CA GLN A 106 -6.19 5.32 2.38
C GLN A 106 -5.10 4.26 2.12
N ILE A 107 -5.47 2.98 2.16
CA ILE A 107 -4.52 1.86 2.07
C ILE A 107 -3.96 1.78 0.65
N LYS A 108 -2.64 1.80 0.54
CA LYS A 108 -1.93 1.79 -0.77
C LYS A 108 -1.34 0.44 -1.14
N HIS A 109 -0.99 -0.36 -0.13
CA HIS A 109 -0.26 -1.61 -0.30
C HIS A 109 -0.87 -2.72 0.56
N PHE A 110 -0.87 -3.95 0.03
CA PHE A 110 -1.12 -5.15 0.82
C PHE A 110 0.11 -5.41 1.69
N GLN A 111 0.06 -4.95 2.92
CA GLN A 111 0.99 -5.37 3.98
C GLN A 111 0.14 -5.89 5.13
N GLY A 112 0.64 -6.88 5.87
CA GLY A 112 0.00 -7.37 7.10
C GLY A 112 -1.16 -8.35 6.99
N ILE A 113 -1.76 -8.53 5.82
CA ILE A 113 -2.79 -9.56 5.59
C ILE A 113 -2.18 -10.98 5.54
N GLU A 114 -0.86 -11.09 5.39
CA GLU A 114 -0.08 -12.36 5.43
C GLU A 114 -0.32 -13.20 6.70
N ILE A 115 -0.66 -12.54 7.81
CA ILE A 115 -0.86 -13.21 9.11
C ILE A 115 -2.25 -13.85 9.25
N LEU A 116 -3.16 -13.64 8.29
CA LEU A 116 -4.45 -14.33 8.26
C LEU A 116 -4.29 -15.80 7.82
N GLN A 117 -3.48 -16.55 8.56
CA GLN A 117 -3.10 -17.94 8.31
C GLN A 117 -4.33 -18.84 8.21
N ASN A 118 -5.42 -18.53 8.90
CA ASN A 118 -6.65 -19.32 8.83
C ASN A 118 -7.43 -19.14 7.52
N LEU A 119 -7.18 -18.05 6.77
CA LEU A 119 -7.58 -17.92 5.37
C LEU A 119 -6.64 -18.70 4.42
N ALA A 120 -5.44 -19.03 4.90
CA ALA A 120 -4.41 -19.78 4.17
C ALA A 120 -4.34 -21.28 4.55
N GLN A 121 -5.02 -21.72 5.61
CA GLN A 121 -4.97 -23.10 6.12
C GLN A 121 -5.95 -24.01 5.37
N PHE A 122 -5.47 -25.19 4.98
CA PHE A 122 -6.27 -26.17 4.24
C PHE A 122 -7.20 -26.91 5.19
N GLU A 123 -8.48 -26.53 5.25
CA GLU A 123 -9.51 -27.35 5.90
C GLU A 123 -10.10 -28.35 4.89
N PRO A 124 -10.15 -29.66 5.20
CA PRO A 124 -10.50 -30.72 4.25
C PRO A 124 -12.02 -30.87 4.01
N PHE A 125 -12.86 -29.94 4.48
CA PHE A 125 -14.32 -30.08 4.39
C PHE A 125 -14.94 -29.22 3.26
N PRO A 126 -15.71 -29.84 2.34
CA PRO A 126 -16.31 -29.16 1.20
C PRO A 126 -17.64 -28.51 1.60
N GLN A 127 -17.62 -27.38 2.31
CA GLN A 127 -18.82 -26.57 2.49
C GLN A 127 -18.57 -25.08 2.25
N ARG A 128 -19.63 -24.37 1.85
CA ARG A 128 -19.61 -23.00 1.32
C ARG A 128 -19.21 -21.94 2.34
N LEU A 129 -17.92 -21.85 2.66
CA LEU A 129 -17.41 -21.02 3.74
C LEU A 129 -16.88 -19.69 3.22
N ALA A 130 -17.70 -18.65 3.27
CA ALA A 130 -17.32 -17.32 2.80
C ALA A 130 -16.32 -16.66 3.76
N GLU A 131 -15.06 -16.70 3.36
CA GLU A 131 -14.04 -15.79 3.84
C GLU A 131 -14.11 -14.51 3.01
N GLN A 132 -14.34 -13.38 3.69
CA GLN A 132 -14.66 -12.10 3.06
C GLN A 132 -13.56 -11.10 3.36
N LEU A 133 -12.97 -10.53 2.31
CA LEU A 133 -12.03 -9.42 2.42
C LEU A 133 -12.60 -8.25 1.64
N ARG A 134 -12.91 -7.17 2.34
CA ARG A 134 -13.39 -5.93 1.75
C ARG A 134 -12.37 -4.83 1.94
N LEU A 135 -11.94 -4.26 0.83
CA LEU A 135 -10.93 -3.22 0.70
C LEU A 135 -11.43 -2.12 -0.26
N SER A 136 -12.75 -1.98 -0.39
CA SER A 136 -13.35 -1.01 -1.29
C SER A 136 -12.98 0.42 -0.91
N MET A 137 -12.95 1.36 -1.86
CA MET A 137 -12.62 2.78 -1.60
C MET A 137 -11.30 2.97 -0.86
N ASN A 138 -10.21 2.49 -1.45
CA ASN A 138 -8.84 2.66 -0.97
C ASN A 138 -7.96 3.22 -2.12
N GLU A 139 -6.64 3.20 -1.96
CA GLU A 139 -5.69 3.66 -2.98
C GLU A 139 -4.81 2.51 -3.51
N LEU A 140 -5.33 1.29 -3.49
CA LEU A 140 -4.59 0.10 -3.95
C LEU A 140 -4.30 0.20 -5.45
N ARG A 141 -3.04 -0.05 -5.81
CA ARG A 141 -2.58 -0.12 -7.21
C ARG A 141 -2.21 -1.52 -7.67
N ASP A 142 -1.95 -2.41 -6.72
CA ASP A 142 -1.51 -3.76 -6.97
C ASP A 142 -2.01 -4.70 -5.87
N ILE A 143 -2.42 -5.92 -6.27
CA ILE A 143 -2.85 -7.01 -5.39
C ILE A 143 -1.92 -8.23 -5.49
N SER A 144 -0.83 -8.15 -6.27
CA SER A 144 0.10 -9.25 -6.52
C SER A 144 0.81 -9.77 -5.27
N ALA A 145 1.02 -8.88 -4.29
CA ALA A 145 1.60 -9.19 -2.99
C ALA A 145 0.61 -9.86 -2.02
N MET A 146 -0.61 -10.18 -2.45
CA MET A 146 -1.55 -10.92 -1.60
C MET A 146 -0.99 -12.30 -1.25
N PRO A 147 -0.98 -12.69 0.04
CA PRO A 147 -0.65 -14.04 0.44
C PRO A 147 -1.61 -15.05 -0.21
N SER A 148 -1.24 -16.33 -0.22
CA SER A 148 -2.11 -17.39 -0.72
C SER A 148 -3.30 -17.62 0.22
N LEU A 149 -4.36 -16.82 0.04
CA LEU A 149 -5.63 -16.96 0.79
C LEU A 149 -6.50 -18.02 0.11
N ILE A 150 -6.10 -19.28 0.26
CA ILE A 150 -6.70 -20.42 -0.45
C ILE A 150 -8.18 -20.65 -0.16
N ASN A 151 -8.69 -20.08 0.93
CA ASN A 151 -10.08 -20.21 1.33
C ASN A 151 -10.91 -18.92 1.06
N LEU A 152 -10.28 -17.84 0.58
CA LEU A 152 -10.99 -16.59 0.29
C LEU A 152 -12.06 -16.83 -0.78
N ARG A 153 -13.29 -16.40 -0.50
CA ARG A 153 -14.43 -16.55 -1.42
C ARG A 153 -14.95 -15.24 -1.95
N ILE A 154 -14.91 -14.19 -1.14
CA ILE A 154 -15.44 -12.89 -1.49
C ILE A 154 -14.30 -11.88 -1.36
N LEU A 155 -13.96 -11.25 -2.48
CA LEU A 155 -12.99 -10.18 -2.54
C LEU A 155 -13.66 -8.93 -3.10
N ASP A 156 -13.68 -7.87 -2.31
CA ASP A 156 -14.10 -6.55 -2.76
C ASP A 156 -12.91 -5.59 -2.76
N VAL A 157 -12.47 -5.22 -3.97
CA VAL A 157 -11.41 -4.24 -4.25
C VAL A 157 -11.94 -3.12 -5.14
N SER A 158 -13.25 -2.88 -5.12
CA SER A 158 -13.89 -1.80 -5.87
C SER A 158 -13.40 -0.41 -5.45
N ASN A 159 -13.55 0.58 -6.32
CA ASN A 159 -13.16 1.97 -6.02
C ASN A 159 -11.69 2.09 -5.56
N ASN A 160 -10.77 1.44 -6.27
CA ASN A 160 -9.34 1.55 -6.05
C ASN A 160 -8.66 2.11 -7.33
N LYS A 161 -7.33 1.98 -7.43
CA LYS A 161 -6.52 2.44 -8.57
C LYS A 161 -5.80 1.25 -9.22
N LEU A 162 -6.43 0.08 -9.24
CA LEU A 162 -5.84 -1.15 -9.78
C LEU A 162 -5.77 -1.07 -11.30
N GLU A 163 -4.57 -1.21 -11.87
CA GLU A 163 -4.36 -1.32 -13.33
C GLU A 163 -4.48 -2.77 -13.83
N SER A 164 -4.29 -3.74 -12.93
CA SER A 164 -4.42 -5.18 -13.22
C SER A 164 -4.94 -5.94 -11.99
N LEU A 165 -5.38 -7.18 -12.23
CA LEU A 165 -5.78 -8.13 -11.19
C LEU A 165 -4.71 -9.23 -11.00
N ASP A 166 -3.45 -8.94 -11.30
CA ASP A 166 -2.35 -9.88 -11.07
C ASP A 166 -2.27 -10.23 -9.59
N GLY A 167 -2.13 -11.52 -9.27
CA GLY A 167 -2.22 -12.03 -7.89
C GLY A 167 -3.46 -12.91 -7.63
N LEU A 168 -4.52 -12.82 -8.45
CA LEU A 168 -5.71 -13.68 -8.29
C LEU A 168 -5.44 -15.18 -8.39
N SER A 169 -4.31 -15.59 -8.98
CA SER A 169 -3.89 -17.00 -9.03
C SER A 169 -3.66 -17.62 -7.65
N SER A 170 -3.45 -16.79 -6.62
CA SER A 170 -3.29 -17.24 -5.23
C SER A 170 -4.63 -17.51 -4.52
N LEU A 171 -5.77 -17.29 -5.20
CA LEU A 171 -7.13 -17.37 -4.67
C LEU A 171 -7.99 -18.44 -5.39
N PRO A 172 -7.65 -19.73 -5.31
CA PRO A 172 -8.28 -20.79 -6.10
C PRO A 172 -9.77 -21.02 -5.81
N LYS A 173 -10.26 -20.61 -4.63
CA LYS A 173 -11.66 -20.80 -4.20
C LYS A 173 -12.53 -19.53 -4.31
N LEU A 174 -12.04 -18.48 -4.98
CA LEU A 174 -12.79 -17.23 -5.11
C LEU A 174 -14.11 -17.46 -5.87
N GLU A 175 -15.22 -17.05 -5.26
CA GLU A 175 -16.58 -17.18 -5.80
C GLU A 175 -17.16 -15.82 -6.23
N GLU A 176 -16.81 -14.74 -5.53
CA GLU A 176 -17.29 -13.39 -5.81
C GLU A 176 -16.13 -12.39 -5.85
N LEU A 177 -16.04 -11.66 -6.96
CA LEU A 177 -15.06 -10.61 -7.17
C LEU A 177 -15.74 -9.30 -7.55
N TYR A 178 -15.57 -8.29 -6.70
CA TYR A 178 -15.99 -6.92 -6.96
C TYR A 178 -14.76 -6.04 -7.20
N ALA A 179 -14.57 -5.61 -8.44
CA ALA A 179 -13.44 -4.80 -8.90
C ALA A 179 -13.90 -3.58 -9.73
N HIS A 180 -15.15 -3.15 -9.54
CA HIS A 180 -15.70 -2.01 -10.27
C HIS A 180 -15.04 -0.69 -9.86
N ARG A 181 -15.01 0.30 -10.76
CA ARG A 181 -14.35 1.61 -10.54
C ARG A 181 -12.87 1.45 -10.18
N ASN A 182 -12.13 0.82 -11.07
CA ASN A 182 -10.66 0.72 -11.06
C ASN A 182 -10.13 1.18 -12.44
N GLU A 183 -8.86 0.92 -12.72
CA GLU A 183 -8.17 1.30 -13.96
C GLU A 183 -7.81 0.05 -14.81
N LEU A 184 -8.58 -1.03 -14.68
CA LEU A 184 -8.28 -2.33 -15.31
C LEU A 184 -8.39 -2.23 -16.84
N ARG A 185 -7.39 -2.77 -17.55
CA ARG A 185 -7.36 -2.81 -19.03
C ARG A 185 -7.81 -4.14 -19.63
N ASP A 186 -7.73 -5.20 -18.84
CA ASP A 186 -8.15 -6.55 -19.20
C ASP A 186 -8.56 -7.33 -17.94
N ILE A 187 -9.19 -8.48 -18.16
CA ILE A 187 -9.57 -9.42 -17.09
C ILE A 187 -8.84 -10.75 -17.22
N LEU A 188 -7.69 -10.79 -17.93
CA LEU A 188 -6.92 -12.02 -18.12
C LEU A 188 -6.60 -12.75 -16.80
N PRO A 189 -6.24 -12.06 -15.70
CA PRO A 189 -5.93 -12.72 -14.44
C PRO A 189 -7.11 -13.46 -13.80
N VAL A 190 -8.35 -13.15 -14.20
CA VAL A 190 -9.55 -13.83 -13.67
C VAL A 190 -9.63 -15.29 -14.15
N MET A 191 -8.91 -15.65 -15.21
CA MET A 191 -8.90 -17.00 -15.77
C MET A 191 -8.43 -18.08 -14.76
N SER A 192 -7.63 -17.71 -13.75
CA SER A 192 -7.23 -18.64 -12.69
C SER A 192 -8.34 -18.94 -11.68
N CYS A 193 -9.40 -18.13 -11.62
CA CYS A 193 -10.50 -18.26 -10.66
C CYS A 193 -11.61 -19.16 -11.22
N GLY A 194 -11.36 -20.46 -11.31
CA GLY A 194 -12.29 -21.41 -11.91
C GLY A 194 -13.64 -21.57 -11.20
N GLN A 195 -13.77 -21.14 -9.95
CA GLN A 195 -15.00 -21.24 -9.13
C GLN A 195 -15.82 -19.94 -9.11
N LEU A 196 -15.45 -18.93 -9.91
CA LEU A 196 -16.08 -17.62 -9.86
C LEU A 196 -17.55 -17.68 -10.33
N ARG A 197 -18.44 -17.11 -9.52
CA ARG A 197 -19.88 -17.02 -9.72
C ARG A 197 -20.35 -15.60 -9.97
N VAL A 198 -19.71 -14.62 -9.34
CA VAL A 198 -20.01 -13.20 -9.49
C VAL A 198 -18.74 -12.46 -9.89
N LEU A 199 -18.78 -11.75 -11.01
CA LEU A 199 -17.73 -10.85 -11.46
C LEU A 199 -18.32 -9.47 -11.74
N ASN A 200 -17.91 -8.47 -10.97
CA ASN A 200 -18.23 -7.09 -11.25
C ASN A 200 -16.96 -6.30 -11.54
N ALA A 201 -16.70 -6.04 -12.83
CA ALA A 201 -15.58 -5.22 -13.32
C ALA A 201 -16.09 -4.00 -14.11
N ALA A 202 -17.28 -3.51 -13.78
CA ALA A 202 -17.85 -2.30 -14.38
C ALA A 202 -17.02 -1.05 -14.10
N ASN A 203 -17.17 -0.02 -14.93
CA ASN A 203 -16.44 1.25 -14.79
C ASN A 203 -14.91 1.05 -14.72
N ASN A 204 -14.33 0.41 -15.74
CA ASN A 204 -12.90 0.22 -15.90
C ASN A 204 -12.46 0.68 -17.32
N HIS A 205 -11.27 0.31 -17.75
CA HIS A 205 -10.69 0.65 -19.06
C HIS A 205 -10.54 -0.58 -19.97
N ILE A 206 -11.43 -1.57 -19.86
CA ILE A 206 -11.36 -2.81 -20.64
C ILE A 206 -11.81 -2.54 -22.07
N THR A 207 -10.94 -2.84 -23.05
CA THR A 207 -11.15 -2.48 -24.46
C THR A 207 -11.43 -3.67 -25.36
N SER A 208 -10.74 -4.80 -25.17
CA SER A 208 -10.83 -5.94 -26.09
C SER A 208 -11.98 -6.88 -25.72
N LEU A 209 -13.04 -6.87 -26.53
CA LEU A 209 -14.15 -7.82 -26.42
C LEU A 209 -13.68 -9.26 -26.69
N ASP A 210 -12.90 -9.50 -27.76
CA ASP A 210 -12.41 -10.84 -28.13
C ASP A 210 -11.63 -11.52 -26.98
N THR A 211 -10.70 -10.78 -26.36
CA THR A 211 -9.92 -11.29 -25.22
C THR A 211 -10.82 -11.58 -24.02
N THR A 212 -11.80 -10.70 -23.76
CA THR A 212 -12.77 -10.85 -22.68
C THR A 212 -13.63 -12.10 -22.88
N LEU A 213 -14.17 -12.33 -24.08
CA LEU A 213 -14.97 -13.51 -24.40
C LEU A 213 -14.18 -14.82 -24.18
N LYS A 214 -12.91 -14.85 -24.58
CA LYS A 214 -12.05 -16.01 -24.36
C LYS A 214 -11.85 -16.32 -22.87
N VAL A 215 -11.61 -15.30 -22.04
CA VAL A 215 -11.53 -15.47 -20.58
C VAL A 215 -12.84 -15.98 -20.01
N LEU A 216 -13.95 -15.34 -20.38
CA LEU A 216 -15.29 -15.68 -19.92
C LEU A 216 -15.68 -17.13 -20.27
N SER A 217 -15.26 -17.64 -21.43
CA SER A 217 -15.51 -19.04 -21.85
C SER A 217 -14.99 -20.09 -20.86
N ASN A 218 -13.95 -19.77 -20.08
CA ASN A 218 -13.36 -20.65 -19.08
C ASN A 218 -14.12 -20.62 -17.74
N LEU A 219 -14.93 -19.60 -17.48
CA LEU A 219 -15.64 -19.42 -16.22
C LEU A 219 -16.98 -20.18 -16.24
N ARG A 220 -16.93 -21.47 -15.89
CA ARG A 220 -18.09 -22.38 -16.02
C ARG A 220 -19.21 -22.14 -15.02
N PHE A 221 -18.90 -21.55 -13.87
CA PHE A 221 -19.86 -21.32 -12.78
C PHE A 221 -20.35 -19.88 -12.69
N LEU A 222 -19.96 -19.01 -13.63
CA LEU A 222 -20.32 -17.60 -13.63
C LEU A 222 -21.84 -17.45 -13.81
N GLN A 223 -22.47 -16.69 -12.93
CA GLN A 223 -23.91 -16.44 -12.90
C GLN A 223 -24.23 -14.96 -13.08
N VAL A 224 -23.40 -14.08 -12.52
CA VAL A 224 -23.59 -12.63 -12.57
C VAL A 224 -22.32 -11.99 -13.13
N LEU A 225 -22.49 -11.22 -14.19
CA LEU A 225 -21.41 -10.49 -14.85
C LEU A 225 -21.81 -9.02 -15.01
N SER A 226 -20.93 -8.11 -14.60
CA SER A 226 -21.06 -6.68 -14.87
C SER A 226 -19.76 -6.15 -15.48
N LEU A 227 -19.84 -5.69 -16.73
CA LEU A 227 -18.76 -5.04 -17.48
C LEU A 227 -19.19 -3.69 -18.05
N HIS A 228 -20.40 -3.20 -17.73
CA HIS A 228 -20.89 -1.90 -18.18
C HIS A 228 -19.93 -0.75 -17.88
N SER A 229 -20.04 0.32 -18.65
CA SER A 229 -19.14 1.49 -18.54
C SER A 229 -17.67 1.16 -18.79
N ASN A 230 -17.38 0.13 -19.59
CA ASN A 230 -16.07 -0.11 -20.18
C ASN A 230 -16.10 0.26 -21.68
N PRO A 231 -14.96 0.60 -22.29
CA PRO A 231 -14.90 0.85 -23.74
C PRO A 231 -15.52 -0.26 -24.61
N LEU A 232 -15.38 -1.53 -24.21
CA LEU A 232 -15.94 -2.70 -24.93
C LEU A 232 -17.48 -2.75 -24.97
N ASP A 233 -18.18 -2.09 -24.05
CA ASP A 233 -19.65 -2.05 -23.98
C ASP A 233 -20.26 -1.32 -25.20
N ARG A 234 -19.44 -0.51 -25.89
CA ARG A 234 -19.86 0.22 -27.10
C ARG A 234 -19.88 -0.65 -28.36
N GLU A 235 -19.37 -1.88 -28.28
CA GLU A 235 -19.34 -2.79 -29.43
C GLU A 235 -20.76 -3.25 -29.80
N PRO A 236 -21.13 -3.25 -31.11
CA PRO A 236 -22.50 -3.48 -31.57
C PRO A 236 -23.06 -4.88 -31.22
N HIS A 237 -22.19 -5.84 -30.93
CA HIS A 237 -22.55 -7.23 -30.61
C HIS A 237 -22.18 -7.65 -29.18
N TYR A 238 -21.81 -6.70 -28.32
CA TYR A 238 -21.35 -6.95 -26.94
C TYR A 238 -22.22 -7.95 -26.16
N GLN A 239 -23.51 -7.65 -25.99
CA GLN A 239 -24.42 -8.51 -25.23
C GLN A 239 -24.64 -9.88 -25.90
N GLY A 240 -24.81 -9.89 -27.23
CA GLY A 240 -25.07 -11.11 -27.99
C GLY A 240 -23.90 -12.08 -27.93
N ASP A 241 -22.67 -11.57 -28.03
CA ASP A 241 -21.47 -12.38 -28.02
C ASP A 241 -21.17 -12.94 -26.63
N ILE A 242 -21.41 -12.16 -25.55
CA ILE A 242 -21.25 -12.65 -24.17
C ILE A 242 -22.23 -13.79 -23.88
N LEU A 243 -23.51 -13.61 -24.22
CA LEU A 243 -24.56 -14.60 -23.95
C LEU A 243 -24.39 -15.88 -24.76
N ARG A 244 -23.65 -15.84 -25.88
CA ARG A 244 -23.27 -17.03 -26.66
C ARG A 244 -22.18 -17.84 -25.98
N VAL A 245 -21.25 -17.18 -25.29
CA VAL A 245 -20.06 -17.83 -24.73
C VAL A 245 -20.27 -18.28 -23.28
N VAL A 246 -21.03 -17.53 -22.49
CA VAL A 246 -21.25 -17.84 -21.07
C VAL A 246 -22.72 -17.92 -20.71
N ASN A 247 -23.02 -18.90 -19.86
CA ASN A 247 -24.35 -19.15 -19.34
C ASN A 247 -24.60 -18.35 -18.05
N ILE A 248 -24.90 -17.07 -18.18
CA ILE A 248 -25.18 -16.15 -17.06
C ILE A 248 -26.68 -15.94 -16.86
N MET A 249 -27.06 -15.56 -15.63
CA MET A 249 -28.42 -15.19 -15.24
C MET A 249 -28.63 -13.67 -15.22
N THR A 250 -27.53 -12.92 -15.04
CA THR A 250 -27.53 -11.46 -14.98
C THR A 250 -26.33 -10.91 -15.74
N LEU A 251 -26.58 -10.00 -16.68
CA LEU A 251 -25.58 -9.21 -17.39
C LEU A 251 -25.85 -7.72 -17.13
N ASP A 252 -24.88 -7.00 -16.60
CA ASP A 252 -24.95 -5.55 -16.40
C ASP A 252 -26.19 -5.08 -15.63
N ASN A 253 -26.50 -5.81 -14.56
CA ASN A 253 -27.69 -5.65 -13.71
C ASN A 253 -29.04 -5.93 -14.42
N VAL A 254 -29.02 -6.52 -15.62
CA VAL A 254 -30.20 -6.97 -16.34
C VAL A 254 -30.30 -8.49 -16.24
N SER A 255 -31.46 -8.99 -15.83
CA SER A 255 -31.72 -10.43 -15.83
C SER A 255 -31.88 -10.94 -17.26
N VAL A 256 -31.12 -11.96 -17.61
CA VAL A 256 -31.07 -12.56 -18.94
C VAL A 256 -31.44 -14.04 -18.86
N LYS A 257 -32.11 -14.54 -19.89
CA LYS A 257 -32.42 -15.97 -19.97
C LYS A 257 -31.18 -16.72 -20.46
N PRO A 258 -30.70 -17.73 -19.72
CA PRO A 258 -29.56 -18.54 -20.15
C PRO A 258 -29.84 -19.22 -21.49
N LEU A 259 -28.92 -19.06 -22.45
CA LEU A 259 -28.98 -19.75 -23.75
C LEU A 259 -28.35 -21.14 -23.62
N PRO A 260 -28.97 -22.19 -24.20
CA PRO A 260 -28.39 -23.53 -24.19
C PRO A 260 -27.08 -23.56 -25.01
N ARG A 261 -26.00 -24.06 -24.39
CA ARG A 261 -24.69 -24.26 -25.05
C ARG A 261 -24.83 -25.23 -26.21
N ARG A 262 -24.27 -24.89 -27.38
CA ARG A 262 -24.22 -25.80 -28.54
C ARG A 262 -22.96 -26.67 -28.44
N GLU A 263 -23.08 -27.97 -28.69
CA GLU A 263 -21.97 -28.94 -28.56
C GLU A 263 -20.79 -28.66 -29.52
N GLU A 264 -21.04 -27.95 -30.64
CA GLU A 264 -20.03 -27.53 -31.62
C GLU A 264 -18.99 -26.53 -31.06
N ASP A 265 -19.26 -25.90 -29.91
CA ASP A 265 -18.36 -24.90 -29.30
C ASP A 265 -17.13 -25.53 -28.61
N HIS A 266 -17.13 -26.84 -28.34
CA HIS A 266 -16.03 -27.52 -27.66
C HIS A 266 -14.74 -27.59 -28.49
N GLN A 267 -14.83 -27.69 -29.82
CA GLN A 267 -13.65 -27.69 -30.68
C GLN A 267 -13.02 -26.29 -30.77
N ARG A 268 -13.87 -25.25 -30.90
CA ARG A 268 -13.44 -23.83 -30.88
C ARG A 268 -12.80 -23.45 -29.55
N HIS A 269 -13.24 -24.05 -28.45
CA HIS A 269 -12.69 -23.81 -27.12
C HIS A 269 -11.22 -24.25 -26.99
N ALA A 270 -10.82 -25.36 -27.61
CA ALA A 270 -9.44 -25.84 -27.56
C ALA A 270 -8.48 -24.92 -28.33
N ASP A 271 -8.87 -24.47 -29.53
CA ASP A 271 -8.08 -23.54 -30.35
C ASP A 271 -7.99 -22.15 -29.69
N ASN A 272 -9.10 -21.69 -29.09
CA ASN A 272 -9.13 -20.45 -28.32
C ASN A 272 -8.25 -20.52 -27.06
N MET A 273 -8.17 -21.68 -26.39
CA MET A 273 -7.32 -21.88 -25.20
C MET A 273 -5.83 -21.76 -25.55
N PHE A 274 -5.42 -22.25 -26.72
CA PHE A 274 -4.03 -22.10 -27.18
C PHE A 274 -3.69 -20.63 -27.47
N SER A 275 -4.52 -19.95 -28.26
CA SER A 275 -4.37 -18.51 -28.54
C SER A 275 -4.39 -17.64 -27.26
N LEU A 276 -5.21 -18.02 -26.28
CA LEU A 276 -5.33 -17.30 -25.01
C LEU A 276 -4.10 -17.49 -24.12
N LYS A 277 -3.48 -18.68 -24.11
CA LYS A 277 -2.20 -18.89 -23.42
C LYS A 277 -1.11 -18.00 -24.01
N ASP A 278 -1.08 -17.86 -25.33
CA ASP A 278 -0.12 -16.98 -26.00
C ASP A 278 -0.41 -15.50 -25.70
N ALA A 279 -1.69 -15.08 -25.73
CA ALA A 279 -2.09 -13.72 -25.38
C ALA A 279 -1.75 -13.38 -23.92
N ALA A 280 -2.00 -14.30 -22.98
CA ALA A 280 -1.63 -14.14 -21.57
C ALA A 280 -0.10 -14.06 -21.40
N ARG A 281 0.66 -14.90 -22.13
CA ARG A 281 2.13 -14.87 -22.11
C ARG A 281 2.66 -13.55 -22.64
N GLN A 282 2.09 -13.04 -23.73
CA GLN A 282 2.48 -11.76 -24.32
C GLN A 282 2.12 -10.59 -23.39
N ALA A 283 0.91 -10.55 -22.84
CA ALA A 283 0.50 -9.52 -21.88
C ALA A 283 1.43 -9.50 -20.65
N PHE A 284 1.79 -10.68 -20.14
CA PHE A 284 2.74 -10.81 -19.04
C PHE A 284 4.15 -10.31 -19.42
N GLN A 285 4.65 -10.67 -20.61
CA GLN A 285 5.94 -10.19 -21.11
C GLN A 285 5.96 -8.67 -21.31
N ASP A 286 4.90 -8.09 -21.86
CA ASP A 286 4.78 -6.64 -22.05
C ASP A 286 4.77 -5.90 -20.71
N ARG A 287 4.03 -6.40 -19.72
CA ARG A 287 4.04 -5.84 -18.36
C ARG A 287 5.43 -5.93 -17.71
N MET A 288 6.11 -7.07 -17.86
CA MET A 288 7.48 -7.24 -17.35
C MET A 288 8.47 -6.30 -18.04
N ARG A 289 8.32 -6.08 -19.36
CA ARG A 289 9.12 -5.11 -20.12
C ARG A 289 8.91 -3.69 -19.57
N VAL A 290 7.67 -3.25 -19.41
CA VAL A 290 7.35 -1.92 -18.87
C VAL A 290 7.86 -1.76 -17.43
N ALA A 291 7.74 -2.80 -16.60
CA ALA A 291 8.28 -2.78 -15.24
C ALA A 291 9.80 -2.66 -15.22
N LYS A 292 10.50 -3.37 -16.12
CA LYS A 292 11.95 -3.28 -16.29
C LYS A 292 12.38 -1.90 -16.77
N GLU A 293 11.71 -1.34 -17.79
CA GLU A 293 11.99 0.00 -18.30
C GLU A 293 11.85 1.06 -17.20
N ARG A 294 10.76 1.02 -16.41
CA ARG A 294 10.56 1.91 -15.25
C ARG A 294 11.68 1.76 -14.20
N LEU A 295 12.14 0.53 -13.95
CA LEU A 295 13.23 0.27 -13.02
C LEU A 295 14.55 0.85 -13.55
N ASP A 296 14.87 0.63 -14.83
CA ASP A 296 16.07 1.14 -15.48
C ASP A 296 16.08 2.68 -15.52
N GLU A 297 14.92 3.32 -15.73
CA GLU A 297 14.75 4.77 -15.62
C GLU A 297 15.01 5.27 -14.18
N ASN A 298 14.47 4.59 -13.17
CA ASN A 298 14.69 4.93 -11.77
C ASN A 298 16.17 4.79 -11.38
N VAL A 299 16.84 3.71 -11.82
CA VAL A 299 18.28 3.50 -11.59
C VAL A 299 19.08 4.61 -12.26
N SER A 300 18.76 4.94 -13.52
CA SER A 300 19.42 6.01 -14.27
C SER A 300 19.22 7.39 -13.62
N PHE A 301 18.04 7.64 -13.04
CA PHE A 301 17.77 8.85 -12.27
C PHE A 301 18.64 8.91 -11.00
N LEU A 302 18.70 7.82 -10.23
CA LEU A 302 19.51 7.75 -9.01
C LEU A 302 21.00 7.91 -9.31
N GLN A 303 21.51 7.28 -10.37
CA GLN A 303 22.91 7.45 -10.81
C GLN A 303 23.22 8.91 -11.14
N ARG A 304 22.35 9.60 -11.90
CA ARG A 304 22.51 11.04 -12.18
C ARG A 304 22.50 11.88 -10.90
N ARG A 305 21.66 11.55 -9.92
CA ARG A 305 21.63 12.26 -8.64
C ARG A 305 22.89 12.04 -7.82
N ILE A 306 23.43 10.82 -7.81
CA ILE A 306 24.70 10.50 -7.13
C ILE A 306 25.84 11.32 -7.72
N VAL A 307 25.95 11.36 -9.06
CA VAL A 307 26.98 12.17 -9.73
C VAL A 307 26.81 13.66 -9.43
N GLY A 308 25.58 14.16 -9.41
CA GLY A 308 25.30 15.55 -9.01
C GLY A 308 25.75 15.86 -7.58
N LEU A 309 25.46 14.95 -6.63
CA LEU A 309 25.90 15.10 -5.24
C LEU A 309 27.43 15.05 -5.10
N GLN A 310 28.13 14.28 -5.92
CA GLN A 310 29.60 14.26 -5.95
C GLN A 310 30.16 15.61 -6.41
N HIS A 311 29.61 16.22 -7.45
CA HIS A 311 30.01 17.55 -7.90
C HIS A 311 29.70 18.63 -6.85
N GLU A 312 28.50 18.60 -6.25
CA GLU A 312 28.13 19.51 -5.15
C GLU A 312 29.13 19.41 -3.98
N TYR A 313 29.64 18.20 -3.68
CA TYR A 313 30.64 17.98 -2.65
C TYR A 313 32.03 18.50 -3.05
N GLU A 314 32.47 18.28 -4.29
CA GLU A 314 33.74 18.79 -4.81
C GLU A 314 33.77 20.33 -4.81
N ASP A 315 32.69 20.97 -5.25
CA ASP A 315 32.54 22.43 -5.22
C ASP A 315 32.60 22.97 -3.78
N PHE A 316 31.94 22.28 -2.85
CA PHE A 316 31.98 22.63 -1.43
C PHE A 316 33.41 22.52 -0.86
N GLN A 317 34.13 21.43 -1.17
CA GLN A 317 35.53 21.27 -0.76
C GLN A 317 36.43 22.35 -1.35
N ALA A 318 36.27 22.67 -2.64
CA ALA A 318 37.04 23.70 -3.32
C ALA A 318 36.81 25.08 -2.69
N LYS A 319 35.56 25.41 -2.35
CA LYS A 319 35.20 26.65 -1.67
C LYS A 319 35.83 26.73 -0.27
N LEU A 320 35.71 25.67 0.52
CA LEU A 320 36.31 25.61 1.86
C LEU A 320 37.84 25.79 1.81
N LYS A 321 38.48 25.19 0.79
CA LYS A 321 39.93 25.34 0.58
C LYS A 321 40.29 26.78 0.18
N ALA A 322 39.53 27.41 -0.71
CA ALA A 322 39.75 28.79 -1.11
C ALA A 322 39.59 29.76 0.08
N ASP A 323 38.59 29.53 0.92
CA ASP A 323 38.37 30.32 2.15
C ASP A 323 39.56 30.15 3.12
N LEU A 324 40.06 28.92 3.30
CA LEU A 324 41.26 28.65 4.11
C LEU A 324 42.49 29.38 3.57
N GLU A 325 42.74 29.31 2.25
CA GLU A 325 43.86 30.00 1.61
C GLU A 325 43.74 31.53 1.70
N ALA A 326 42.53 32.07 1.69
CA ALA A 326 42.29 33.49 1.93
C ALA A 326 42.62 33.88 3.38
N CYS A 327 42.21 33.07 4.36
CA CYS A 327 42.57 33.26 5.76
C CYS A 327 44.09 33.22 5.98
N LEU A 328 44.80 32.26 5.37
CA LEU A 328 46.26 32.15 5.47
C LEU A 328 46.96 33.37 4.86
N ARG A 329 46.54 33.82 3.66
CA ARG A 329 47.07 35.04 3.03
C ARG A 329 46.87 36.29 3.88
N TYR A 330 45.73 36.40 4.55
CA TYR A 330 45.48 37.50 5.48
C TYR A 330 46.44 37.45 6.67
N LEU A 331 46.65 36.26 7.26
CA LEU A 331 47.60 36.08 8.36
C LEU A 331 49.04 36.44 7.95
N ASP A 332 49.46 36.08 6.74
CA ASP A 332 50.79 36.42 6.20
C ASP A 332 50.99 37.93 5.96
N SER A 333 49.90 38.70 5.86
CA SER A 333 49.93 40.16 5.63
C SER A 333 50.04 41.00 6.91
N LEU A 334 49.89 40.38 8.09
CA LEU A 334 49.93 41.06 9.39
C LEU A 334 51.38 41.27 9.88
N SER A 335 51.62 42.34 10.62
CA SER A 335 52.93 42.65 11.19
C SER A 335 53.22 41.84 12.46
N ALA A 336 54.49 41.73 12.86
CA ALA A 336 54.92 40.94 14.03
C ALA A 336 54.32 41.44 15.36
N ASP A 337 54.07 42.74 15.49
CA ASP A 337 53.45 43.34 16.67
C ASP A 337 51.94 43.02 16.76
N GLU A 338 51.24 42.94 15.63
CA GLU A 338 49.82 42.55 15.55
C GLU A 338 49.62 41.06 15.87
N LEU A 339 50.51 40.18 15.35
CA LEU A 339 50.50 38.74 15.69
C LEU A 339 50.84 38.46 17.16
N GLY A 340 51.59 39.35 17.82
CA GLY A 340 51.97 39.24 19.23
C GLY A 340 50.81 39.52 20.20
N SER A 341 49.83 40.35 19.79
CA SER A 341 48.64 40.69 20.58
C SER A 341 47.43 39.76 20.35
N ALA A 342 47.51 38.88 19.35
CA ALA A 342 46.44 37.96 18.99
C ALA A 342 46.31 36.81 20.01
N ASP A 343 45.13 36.68 20.63
CA ASP A 343 44.84 35.64 21.62
C ASP A 343 44.73 34.25 20.94
N ARG A 344 45.81 33.48 21.01
CA ARG A 344 45.93 32.14 20.41
C ARG A 344 44.96 31.13 21.04
N SER A 345 44.45 31.40 22.24
CA SER A 345 43.49 30.53 22.93
C SER A 345 42.07 30.63 22.34
N ALA A 346 41.71 31.79 21.77
CA ALA A 346 40.41 32.01 21.14
C ALA A 346 40.27 31.28 19.78
N ILE A 347 41.37 31.10 19.05
CA ILE A 347 41.37 30.40 17.74
C ILE A 347 41.05 28.91 17.91
N GLY A 348 41.60 28.27 18.95
CA GLY A 348 41.29 26.88 19.29
C GLY A 348 39.85 26.67 19.78
N ALA A 349 39.24 27.69 20.41
CA ALA A 349 37.85 27.65 20.86
C ALA A 349 36.84 27.77 19.70
N VAL A 350 37.20 28.49 18.62
CA VAL A 350 36.37 28.65 17.41
C VAL A 350 36.52 27.45 16.45
N LEU A 351 37.73 26.88 16.30
CA LEU A 351 37.99 25.69 15.49
C LEU A 351 37.68 24.36 16.21
N GLY A 352 37.46 24.41 17.54
CA GLY A 352 37.06 23.27 18.37
C GLY A 352 35.57 22.91 18.31
N GLY A 353 34.81 23.48 17.38
CA GLY A 353 33.44 23.07 17.10
C GLY A 353 33.42 21.73 16.37
N LYS A 354 32.64 20.76 16.87
CA LYS A 354 32.48 19.39 16.34
C LYS A 354 32.56 19.33 14.80
N PRO A 355 33.21 18.30 14.22
CA PRO A 355 33.28 18.13 12.77
C PRO A 355 31.87 18.27 12.19
N TYR A 356 31.74 19.00 11.08
CA TYR A 356 30.46 19.20 10.40
C TYR A 356 29.85 17.83 10.08
N GLU A 357 28.85 17.43 10.86
CA GLU A 357 28.10 16.20 10.62
C GLU A 357 27.25 16.42 9.37
N HIS A 358 27.58 15.69 8.31
CA HIS A 358 26.76 15.66 7.11
C HIS A 358 25.34 15.21 7.51
N PRO A 359 24.24 15.80 6.99
CA PRO A 359 22.88 15.43 7.37
C PRO A 359 22.52 13.94 7.17
N TRP A 360 23.37 13.16 6.49
CA TRP A 360 23.23 11.71 6.31
C TRP A 360 24.06 10.88 7.30
N GLN A 361 25.06 11.45 7.97
CA GLN A 361 25.84 10.75 9.00
C GLN A 361 25.06 10.60 10.32
N ALA A 362 24.02 11.40 10.53
CA ALA A 362 23.07 11.21 11.64
C ALA A 362 22.07 10.05 11.40
N ALA A 363 22.17 9.34 10.26
CA ALA A 363 21.26 8.27 9.90
C ALA A 363 21.95 6.89 9.90
N GLU A 364 22.58 6.52 11.03
CA GLU A 364 22.50 5.11 11.43
C GLU A 364 21.12 4.88 12.08
N PRO A 365 20.41 3.80 11.70
CA PRO A 365 18.98 3.70 11.93
C PRO A 365 18.70 3.26 13.37
N GLN A 366 18.27 4.21 14.19
CA GLN A 366 17.33 3.90 15.27
C GLN A 366 16.03 4.63 15.00
N GLY A 367 15.05 3.89 14.50
CA GLY A 367 13.64 4.23 14.63
C GLY A 367 13.16 5.44 13.83
N ALA A 368 12.48 5.14 12.72
CA ALA A 368 11.27 5.82 12.26
C ALA A 368 11.15 7.36 12.42
N ALA A 369 11.18 8.08 11.29
CA ALA A 369 10.00 8.81 10.79
C ALA A 369 10.36 9.60 9.53
N ARG A 370 9.57 9.43 8.47
CA ARG A 370 9.50 10.39 7.36
C ARG A 370 9.02 11.72 7.94
N ALA A 371 9.93 12.69 8.08
CA ALA A 371 9.55 14.10 8.17
C ALA A 371 9.00 14.57 6.81
N PRO A 372 8.00 15.47 6.78
CA PRO A 372 7.51 16.04 5.54
C PRO A 372 8.65 16.82 4.87
N ARG A 373 8.60 16.97 3.54
CA ARG A 373 9.48 17.88 2.80
C ARG A 373 9.32 19.29 3.38
N GLN A 374 10.12 19.63 4.37
CA GLN A 374 10.36 21.02 4.71
C GLN A 374 11.19 21.56 3.56
N HIS A 375 10.63 22.53 2.84
CA HIS A 375 11.49 23.51 2.17
C HIS A 375 12.59 23.88 3.18
N ALA A 376 13.85 23.70 2.79
CA ALA A 376 14.95 24.13 3.62
C ALA A 376 14.69 25.60 3.99
N ASP A 377 14.48 25.85 5.27
CA ASP A 377 14.20 27.20 5.74
C ASP A 377 15.51 27.98 5.72
N TYR A 378 15.72 28.70 4.63
CA TYR A 378 16.87 29.58 4.42
C TYR A 378 16.78 30.88 5.24
N SER A 379 15.79 31.02 6.14
CA SER A 379 15.65 32.19 7.03
C SER A 379 16.92 32.46 7.86
N LYS A 380 17.66 31.41 8.24
CA LYS A 380 18.92 31.55 9.00
C LYS A 380 20.12 32.05 8.20
N ILE A 381 20.04 32.05 6.86
CA ILE A 381 21.06 32.71 6.02
C ILE A 381 20.95 34.23 6.15
N LYS A 382 19.73 34.76 6.36
CA LYS A 382 19.54 36.19 6.63
C LYS A 382 20.10 36.61 7.99
N GLU A 383 20.01 35.74 9.00
CA GLU A 383 20.62 36.02 10.32
C GLU A 383 22.16 36.10 10.22
N THR A 384 22.79 35.29 9.37
CA THR A 384 24.25 35.38 9.14
C THR A 384 24.63 36.64 8.36
N ASP A 385 23.82 37.03 7.37
CA ASP A 385 24.02 38.26 6.58
C ASP A 385 23.77 39.53 7.41
N GLU A 386 22.79 39.53 8.33
CA GLU A 386 22.52 40.63 9.28
C GLU A 386 23.62 40.76 10.34
N VAL A 387 24.17 39.65 10.85
CA VAL A 387 25.31 39.66 11.78
C VAL A 387 26.56 40.23 11.08
N LEU A 388 26.82 39.83 9.84
CA LEU A 388 27.94 40.36 9.04
C LEU A 388 27.76 41.84 8.70
N ARG A 389 26.53 42.28 8.41
CA ARG A 389 26.20 43.68 8.11
C ARG A 389 26.25 44.58 9.35
N CYS A 390 25.87 44.07 10.53
CA CYS A 390 26.08 44.74 11.82
C CYS A 390 27.56 44.86 12.17
N ALA A 391 28.36 43.80 11.96
CA ALA A 391 29.80 43.82 12.19
C ALA A 391 30.51 44.81 11.24
N TYR A 392 30.10 44.86 9.97
CA TYR A 392 30.61 45.81 8.97
C TYR A 392 30.29 47.27 9.31
N ASN A 393 29.06 47.56 9.76
CA ASN A 393 28.65 48.91 10.14
C ASN A 393 29.30 49.41 11.44
N GLU A 394 29.62 48.53 12.39
CA GLU A 394 30.42 48.87 13.57
C GLU A 394 31.90 49.15 13.21
N LEU A 395 32.46 48.41 12.24
CA LEU A 395 33.81 48.67 11.69
C LEU A 395 33.93 50.04 11.01
N ILE A 396 32.90 50.50 10.29
CA ILE A 396 32.86 51.83 9.66
C ILE A 396 32.72 52.96 10.70
N LYS A 397 32.09 52.72 11.86
CA LYS A 397 32.01 53.75 12.92
C LYS A 397 33.33 53.95 13.66
N GLN A 398 34.20 52.93 13.70
CA GLN A 398 35.50 53.00 14.40
C GLN A 398 36.64 53.56 13.56
N LYS A 399 36.56 53.49 12.23
CA LYS A 399 37.44 54.23 11.31
C LYS A 399 36.62 55.31 10.61
N GLY A 400 36.87 56.58 10.93
CA GLY A 400 36.23 57.71 10.24
C GLY A 400 36.33 57.60 8.70
N PRO A 401 35.48 58.33 7.96
CA PRO A 401 35.10 58.03 6.55
C PRO A 401 36.19 58.26 5.49
N ALA A 402 37.47 58.25 5.84
CA ALA A 402 38.55 58.68 4.94
C ALA A 402 39.43 57.56 4.37
N ASP A 403 39.32 56.30 4.78
CA ASP A 403 40.10 55.22 4.15
C ASP A 403 39.35 53.89 4.11
N VAL A 404 38.57 53.70 3.04
CA VAL A 404 38.18 52.39 2.50
C VAL A 404 38.17 52.52 0.97
N PRO A 405 38.86 51.65 0.20
CA PRO A 405 38.58 51.48 -1.23
C PRO A 405 37.26 50.75 -1.49
#